data_AF-A0A925LTC1-F1
#
_entry.id   AF-A0A925LTC1-F1
#
_cell.length_a   1.000
_cell.length_b   1.000
_cell.length_c   1.000
_cell.angle_alpha   90.00
_cell.angle_beta   90.00
_cell.angle_gamma   90.00
#
_symmetry.space_group_name_H-M   'P 1'
#
loop_
_entity.id
_entity.type
_entity.pdbx_description
1 polymer ?
#
loop_
_entity_poly.entity_id
_entity_poly.type
_entity_poly.pdbx_seq_one_letter_code
_entity_poly.pdbx_strand_id
1 'polypeptide(L)'
;MIRFRRVILSATAFLLFHTADLTARADVGVGAKPIEGAEMFIDGSREMLDEKWIYWEGPGFKSAMPIKWKIVDDPVDGGTAVMTDDPAAAGGRFGAADIVTKKQFRDFRLHIEFLIAKPGGNSGVYLQNRHEIQVLDGDKTTHGLAAIINESESPYFAYNGLGRWNSYDVTFRAARFKDGKRVEKARVTMYFSGQKVHTDFEVNQVWGGANSGIDGDKDGGKGITDTPGGLKLQCEGHDVRYRNTWIKELNLEQPVTDFNEPTVAEAAIPKTETVQHLFNGTDLSGWQGNTTRWTVDHGMIRGANDDNVPSSTYLFTDKKFRNFRLLLEVKQTMSERHSTMHSAVAALGEQFTDAGENKFGFKGPLLMFCHDWGIWDAHRRSRVAPGGPGGELENKGEWNQIEILVNGDRIRMAANGKEVFDFTDKPEMLQACA
;
A
#
# COMPACT_ATOMS: atom_id res chain seq x y z
N MET A 1 -4.64 -51.22 -51.64
CA MET A 1 -5.06 -49.81 -51.64
C MET A 1 -5.93 -49.55 -50.42
N ILE A 2 -5.34 -49.10 -49.31
CA ILE A 2 -6.09 -48.76 -48.09
C ILE A 2 -5.68 -47.33 -47.73
N ARG A 3 -6.62 -46.39 -47.89
CA ARG A 3 -6.44 -44.96 -47.60
C ARG A 3 -6.71 -44.71 -46.11
N PHE A 4 -5.70 -44.32 -45.35
CA PHE A 4 -5.90 -43.72 -44.03
C PHE A 4 -6.30 -42.24 -44.20
N ARG A 5 -7.52 -41.90 -43.79
CA ARG A 5 -7.97 -40.51 -43.59
C ARG A 5 -7.42 -40.03 -42.25
N ARG A 6 -6.62 -38.96 -42.25
CA ARG A 6 -6.28 -38.19 -41.05
C ARG A 6 -7.51 -37.41 -40.60
N VAL A 7 -7.97 -37.65 -39.38
CA VAL A 7 -8.91 -36.78 -38.68
C VAL A 7 -8.08 -35.66 -38.04
N ILE A 8 -8.29 -34.43 -38.47
CA ILE A 8 -7.75 -33.23 -37.82
C ILE A 8 -8.77 -32.85 -36.75
N LEU A 9 -8.46 -33.11 -35.47
CA LEU A 9 -9.18 -32.47 -34.36
C LEU A 9 -8.70 -31.02 -34.28
N SER A 10 -9.58 -30.08 -34.61
CA SER A 10 -9.40 -28.67 -34.33
C SER A 10 -9.78 -28.43 -32.86
N ALA A 11 -8.79 -28.27 -31.99
CA ALA A 11 -9.00 -27.85 -30.62
C ALA A 11 -9.12 -26.32 -30.59
N THR A 12 -10.35 -25.82 -30.42
CA THR A 12 -10.62 -24.40 -30.21
C THR A 12 -10.15 -24.04 -28.80
N ALA A 13 -8.97 -23.44 -28.69
CA ALA A 13 -8.47 -22.89 -27.43
C ALA A 13 -9.26 -21.62 -27.10
N PHE A 14 -10.06 -21.67 -26.02
CA PHE A 14 -10.59 -20.46 -25.39
C PHE A 14 -9.43 -19.71 -24.74
N LEU A 15 -9.00 -18.60 -25.36
CA LEU A 15 -8.13 -17.63 -24.71
C LEU A 15 -8.94 -16.88 -23.64
N LEU A 16 -8.83 -17.33 -22.40
CA LEU A 16 -9.16 -16.51 -21.23
C LEU A 16 -8.04 -15.50 -21.04
N PHE A 17 -8.26 -14.27 -21.49
CA PHE A 17 -7.46 -13.12 -21.05
C PHE A 17 -7.75 -12.91 -19.56
N HIS A 18 -6.87 -13.41 -18.69
CA HIS A 18 -6.78 -12.93 -17.32
C HIS A 18 -5.77 -11.79 -17.34
N THR A 19 -6.27 -10.56 -17.21
CA THR A 19 -5.46 -9.40 -16.87
C THR A 19 -4.88 -9.65 -15.49
N ALA A 20 -3.54 -9.74 -15.42
CA ALA A 20 -2.82 -9.97 -14.19
C ALA A 20 -2.90 -8.70 -13.32
N ASP A 21 -3.59 -8.78 -12.19
CA ASP A 21 -3.58 -7.77 -11.16
C ASP A 21 -2.19 -7.73 -10.50
N LEU A 22 -1.59 -6.55 -10.58
CA LEU A 22 -0.32 -6.16 -9.98
C LEU A 22 -0.47 -6.24 -8.45
N THR A 23 0.28 -7.10 -7.76
CA THR A 23 0.31 -7.01 -6.30
C THR A 23 1.10 -5.77 -5.89
N ALA A 24 0.41 -4.64 -5.71
CA ALA A 24 0.62 -3.79 -4.54
C ALA A 24 0.26 -4.61 -3.29
N ARG A 25 0.40 -4.11 -2.06
CA ARG A 25 -0.36 -4.76 -0.97
C ARG A 25 -1.81 -4.84 -1.47
N ALA A 26 -2.43 -6.01 -1.49
CA ALA A 26 -3.70 -6.21 -2.19
C ALA A 26 -4.85 -5.30 -1.66
N ASP A 27 -4.61 -4.66 -0.52
CA ASP A 27 -5.44 -3.70 0.18
C ASP A 27 -5.08 -2.22 -0.09
N VAL A 28 -4.13 -1.89 -0.97
CA VAL A 28 -3.77 -0.50 -1.34
C VAL A 28 -3.58 -0.31 -2.85
N GLY A 29 -3.67 0.94 -3.30
CA GLY A 29 -3.57 1.29 -4.72
C GLY A 29 -4.93 1.23 -5.44
N VAL A 30 -4.95 1.74 -6.68
CA VAL A 30 -6.16 1.72 -7.51
C VAL A 30 -6.61 0.26 -7.72
N GLY A 31 -7.89 -0.01 -7.51
CA GLY A 31 -8.49 -1.34 -7.59
C GLY A 31 -8.45 -2.13 -6.29
N ALA A 32 -7.95 -1.57 -5.17
CA ALA A 32 -7.90 -2.29 -3.90
C ALA A 32 -9.29 -2.71 -3.45
N LYS A 33 -9.44 -4.01 -3.18
CA LYS A 33 -10.71 -4.59 -2.77
C LYS A 33 -10.99 -4.29 -1.30
N PRO A 34 -12.28 -4.17 -0.90
CA PRO A 34 -12.64 -4.10 0.51
C PRO A 34 -11.99 -5.24 1.30
N ILE A 35 -11.25 -4.88 2.34
CA ILE A 35 -10.70 -5.84 3.29
C ILE A 35 -11.81 -6.44 4.16
N GLU A 36 -11.53 -7.56 4.82
CA GLU A 36 -12.51 -8.20 5.70
C GLU A 36 -12.99 -7.24 6.80
N GLY A 37 -14.32 -7.09 6.89
CA GLY A 37 -14.98 -6.18 7.83
C GLY A 37 -15.14 -4.74 7.32
N ALA A 38 -14.65 -4.41 6.12
CA ALA A 38 -14.90 -3.12 5.50
C ALA A 38 -16.33 -3.02 4.94
N GLU A 39 -16.89 -1.82 5.04
CA GLU A 39 -18.18 -1.44 4.48
C GLU A 39 -17.96 -0.55 3.24
N MET A 40 -18.70 -0.80 2.17
CA MET A 40 -18.65 0.00 0.94
C MET A 40 -19.50 1.27 1.08
N PHE A 41 -18.97 2.39 0.62
CA PHE A 41 -19.57 3.72 0.62
C PHE A 41 -19.74 4.33 -0.77
N ILE A 42 -18.92 3.96 -1.76
CA ILE A 42 -19.13 4.33 -3.16
C ILE A 42 -18.78 3.13 -4.05
N ASP A 43 -19.78 2.53 -4.68
CA ASP A 43 -19.63 1.46 -5.67
C ASP A 43 -19.89 1.93 -7.11
N GLY A 44 -20.13 3.23 -7.31
CA GLY A 44 -20.48 3.83 -8.59
C GLY A 44 -21.99 3.89 -8.86
N SER A 45 -22.84 3.38 -7.96
CA SER A 45 -24.30 3.41 -8.11
C SER A 45 -24.95 4.63 -7.44
N ARG A 46 -26.12 5.03 -7.96
CA ARG A 46 -26.99 6.02 -7.31
C ARG A 46 -27.51 5.52 -5.97
N GLU A 47 -27.90 4.25 -5.91
CA GLU A 47 -28.48 3.64 -4.72
C GLU A 47 -27.54 3.75 -3.53
N MET A 48 -26.26 3.38 -3.69
CA MET A 48 -25.28 3.47 -2.60
C MET A 48 -25.00 4.92 -2.19
N LEU A 49 -24.92 5.84 -3.15
CA LEU A 49 -24.72 7.26 -2.86
C LEU A 49 -25.86 7.79 -1.97
N ASP A 50 -27.11 7.55 -2.35
CA ASP A 50 -28.28 8.02 -1.61
C ASP A 50 -28.47 7.26 -0.27
N GLU A 51 -28.04 5.99 -0.20
CA GLU A 51 -28.08 5.18 1.02
C GLU A 51 -27.07 5.68 2.06
N LYS A 52 -25.82 5.91 1.66
CA LYS A 52 -24.70 6.11 2.59
C LYS A 52 -24.36 7.57 2.86
N TRP A 53 -24.79 8.51 2.01
CA TRP A 53 -24.37 9.90 2.06
C TRP A 53 -25.53 10.88 2.25
N ILE A 54 -25.19 12.05 2.76
CA ILE A 54 -26.04 13.25 2.85
C ILE A 54 -25.19 14.47 2.51
N TYR A 55 -25.81 15.62 2.23
CA TYR A 55 -25.07 16.87 2.26
C TYR A 55 -24.55 17.17 3.66
N TRP A 56 -23.36 17.74 3.74
CA TRP A 56 -22.90 18.36 4.97
C TRP A 56 -23.51 19.76 5.10
N GLU A 57 -24.38 19.92 6.10
CA GLU A 57 -25.07 21.19 6.39
C GLU A 57 -24.20 22.13 7.25
N GLY A 58 -22.98 22.42 6.76
CA GLY A 58 -22.07 23.39 7.37
C GLY A 58 -22.51 24.84 7.15
N PRO A 59 -21.79 25.82 7.74
CA PRO A 59 -22.12 27.25 7.62
C PRO A 59 -22.19 27.78 6.18
N GLY A 60 -21.43 27.15 5.27
CA GLY A 60 -21.38 27.50 3.85
C GLY A 60 -22.46 26.85 2.99
N PHE A 61 -23.25 25.92 3.54
CA PHE A 61 -24.16 25.06 2.78
C PHE A 61 -25.22 25.84 2.02
N LYS A 62 -25.38 25.54 0.72
CA LYS A 62 -26.31 26.21 -0.21
C LYS A 62 -27.00 25.25 -1.18
N SER A 63 -27.04 23.96 -0.86
CA SER A 63 -27.77 22.96 -1.65
C SER A 63 -28.97 22.41 -0.87
N ALA A 64 -29.55 21.32 -1.35
CA ALA A 64 -30.67 20.64 -0.71
C ALA A 64 -30.75 19.21 -1.24
N MET A 65 -31.24 18.28 -0.41
CA MET A 65 -31.52 16.90 -0.83
C MET A 65 -32.58 16.84 -1.95
N PRO A 66 -32.52 15.83 -2.84
CA PRO A 66 -31.51 14.76 -2.92
C PRO A 66 -30.15 15.27 -3.42
N ILE A 67 -29.09 14.46 -3.21
CA ILE A 67 -27.72 14.80 -3.66
C ILE A 67 -27.70 14.95 -5.18
N LYS A 68 -27.24 16.12 -5.66
CA LYS A 68 -27.19 16.50 -7.07
C LYS A 68 -25.96 16.00 -7.83
N TRP A 69 -24.90 15.59 -7.11
CA TRP A 69 -23.72 14.95 -7.70
C TRP A 69 -24.16 13.81 -8.60
N LYS A 70 -23.56 13.64 -9.78
CA LYS A 70 -24.07 12.75 -10.83
C LYS A 70 -23.41 11.38 -10.79
N ILE A 71 -24.12 10.37 -11.29
CA ILE A 71 -23.49 9.12 -11.70
C ILE A 71 -23.13 9.25 -13.18
N VAL A 72 -21.88 9.01 -13.53
CA VAL A 72 -21.35 9.13 -14.89
C VAL A 72 -20.58 7.88 -15.27
N ASP A 73 -20.39 7.66 -16.56
CA ASP A 73 -19.55 6.57 -17.05
C ASP A 73 -18.10 6.74 -16.58
N ASP A 74 -17.50 5.63 -16.18
CA ASP A 74 -16.08 5.56 -15.89
C ASP A 74 -15.27 5.73 -17.19
N PRO A 75 -14.43 6.76 -17.31
CA PRO A 75 -13.73 7.04 -18.55
C PRO A 75 -12.49 6.16 -18.78
N VAL A 76 -12.11 5.31 -17.81
CA VAL A 76 -10.86 4.53 -17.84
C VAL A 76 -11.15 3.04 -17.94
N ASP A 77 -11.91 2.48 -16.99
CA ASP A 77 -12.02 1.02 -16.82
C ASP A 77 -13.41 0.47 -17.18
N GLY A 78 -14.35 1.34 -17.55
CA GLY A 78 -15.76 0.99 -17.70
C GLY A 78 -16.49 0.88 -16.35
N GLY A 79 -17.81 0.76 -16.39
CA GLY A 79 -18.66 0.94 -15.20
C GLY A 79 -19.02 2.40 -14.97
N THR A 80 -19.28 2.78 -13.72
CA THR A 80 -19.74 4.13 -13.35
C THR A 80 -19.02 4.69 -12.14
N ALA A 81 -19.01 6.02 -12.04
CA ALA A 81 -18.42 6.77 -10.95
C ALA A 81 -19.35 7.90 -10.49
N VAL A 82 -19.15 8.36 -9.27
CA VAL A 82 -19.80 9.56 -8.74
C VAL A 82 -18.99 10.79 -9.14
N MET A 83 -19.59 11.74 -9.86
CA MET A 83 -18.98 13.01 -10.25
C MET A 83 -19.50 14.14 -9.37
N THR A 84 -18.58 14.94 -8.82
CA THR A 84 -18.90 16.20 -8.15
C THR A 84 -19.62 17.13 -9.13
N ASP A 85 -20.89 17.42 -8.87
CA ASP A 85 -21.68 18.29 -9.74
C ASP A 85 -22.83 18.94 -8.97
N ASP A 86 -22.55 20.10 -8.39
CA ASP A 86 -23.58 20.93 -7.78
C ASP A 86 -23.40 22.40 -8.17
N PRO A 87 -24.41 23.02 -8.82
CA PRO A 87 -24.38 24.45 -9.14
C PRO A 87 -24.15 25.37 -7.94
N ALA A 88 -24.47 24.94 -6.71
CA ALA A 88 -24.21 25.72 -5.50
C ALA A 88 -22.71 25.97 -5.26
N ALA A 89 -21.84 25.06 -5.74
CA ALA A 89 -20.39 25.13 -5.67
C ALA A 89 -19.73 25.80 -6.89
N ALA A 90 -20.53 26.22 -7.89
CA ALA A 90 -20.01 26.80 -9.12
C ALA A 90 -19.10 28.01 -8.87
N GLY A 91 -18.04 28.13 -9.69
CA GLY A 91 -17.05 29.20 -9.58
C GLY A 91 -16.06 29.04 -8.43
N GLY A 92 -15.78 27.80 -7.99
CA GLY A 92 -14.81 27.55 -6.92
C GLY A 92 -15.36 27.78 -5.52
N ARG A 93 -16.69 27.71 -5.32
CA ARG A 93 -17.28 27.97 -4.00
C ARG A 93 -17.20 26.73 -3.12
N PHE A 94 -16.18 26.72 -2.28
CA PHE A 94 -15.98 25.73 -1.23
C PHE A 94 -17.07 25.74 -0.13
N GLY A 95 -17.43 24.56 0.38
CA GLY A 95 -18.32 24.36 1.53
C GLY A 95 -19.81 24.50 1.22
N ALA A 96 -20.17 24.72 -0.05
CA ALA A 96 -21.56 24.97 -0.46
C ALA A 96 -22.38 23.71 -0.74
N ALA A 97 -21.71 22.62 -1.12
CA ALA A 97 -22.36 21.38 -1.58
C ALA A 97 -21.52 20.12 -1.34
N ASP A 98 -20.73 20.12 -0.27
CA ASP A 98 -19.97 18.95 0.16
C ASP A 98 -20.92 17.85 0.64
N ILE A 99 -20.55 16.59 0.44
CA ILE A 99 -21.29 15.44 0.99
C ILE A 99 -20.51 14.78 2.10
N VAL A 100 -21.21 14.25 3.10
CA VAL A 100 -20.65 13.51 4.21
C VAL A 100 -21.40 12.20 4.39
N THR A 101 -20.66 11.15 4.75
CA THR A 101 -21.26 9.86 5.12
C THR A 101 -22.23 10.03 6.31
N LYS A 102 -23.36 9.32 6.27
CA LYS A 102 -24.32 9.28 7.39
C LYS A 102 -23.72 8.64 8.63
N LYS A 103 -22.87 7.63 8.43
CA LYS A 103 -22.11 6.95 9.48
C LYS A 103 -20.93 7.81 9.93
N GLN A 104 -20.68 7.85 11.23
CA GLN A 104 -19.57 8.58 11.83
C GLN A 104 -18.50 7.59 12.31
N PHE A 105 -17.25 7.99 12.25
CA PHE A 105 -16.10 7.14 12.56
C PHE A 105 -15.20 7.79 13.60
N ARG A 106 -14.54 6.97 14.43
CA ARG A 106 -13.39 7.40 15.24
C ARG A 106 -12.09 7.06 14.52
N ASP A 107 -11.65 5.82 14.67
CA ASP A 107 -10.47 5.30 13.97
C ASP A 107 -10.93 4.40 12.84
N PHE A 108 -10.22 4.44 11.73
CA PHE A 108 -10.60 3.65 10.58
C PHE A 108 -9.47 3.47 9.58
N ARG A 109 -9.63 2.42 8.78
CA ARG A 109 -8.97 2.21 7.50
C ARG A 109 -9.92 2.68 6.40
N LEU A 110 -9.43 3.53 5.51
CA LEU A 110 -10.16 4.06 4.36
C LEU A 110 -9.44 3.72 3.07
N HIS A 111 -10.16 3.20 2.09
CA HIS A 111 -9.76 3.25 0.70
C HIS A 111 -10.72 4.15 -0.07
N ILE A 112 -10.21 4.99 -0.95
CA ILE A 112 -10.99 5.83 -1.84
C ILE A 112 -10.25 6.04 -3.14
N GLU A 113 -10.94 5.86 -4.26
CA GLU A 113 -10.42 6.21 -5.58
C GLU A 113 -10.99 7.52 -6.06
N PHE A 114 -10.15 8.33 -6.70
CA PHE A 114 -10.53 9.59 -7.30
C PHE A 114 -9.88 9.81 -8.68
N LEU A 115 -10.55 10.59 -9.51
CA LEU A 115 -10.07 11.01 -10.83
C LEU A 115 -10.30 12.51 -11.01
N ILE A 116 -9.24 13.23 -11.38
CA ILE A 116 -9.31 14.65 -11.75
C ILE A 116 -9.41 14.74 -13.27
N ALA A 117 -10.54 15.22 -13.78
CA ALA A 117 -10.82 15.15 -15.22
C ALA A 117 -10.11 16.24 -16.04
N LYS A 118 -9.83 17.40 -15.43
CA LYS A 118 -9.28 18.58 -16.11
C LYS A 118 -8.20 19.27 -15.28
N PRO A 119 -7.26 19.98 -15.93
CA PRO A 119 -6.24 20.75 -15.21
C PRO A 119 -6.83 21.68 -14.15
N GLY A 120 -6.18 21.76 -12.99
CA GLY A 120 -6.62 22.61 -11.89
C GLY A 120 -7.89 22.13 -11.18
N GLY A 121 -8.37 20.91 -11.43
CA GLY A 121 -9.50 20.36 -10.69
C GLY A 121 -9.21 20.27 -9.20
N ASN A 122 -10.13 20.79 -8.38
CA ASN A 122 -10.03 20.90 -6.93
C ASN A 122 -11.20 20.22 -6.22
N SER A 123 -10.88 19.44 -5.19
CA SER A 123 -11.76 18.79 -4.24
C SER A 123 -10.95 18.42 -2.98
N GLY A 124 -11.45 17.56 -2.10
CA GLY A 124 -10.73 17.11 -0.92
C GLY A 124 -11.42 15.97 -0.20
N VAL A 125 -10.63 15.13 0.46
CA VAL A 125 -11.08 14.00 1.27
C VAL A 125 -10.86 14.33 2.74
N TYR A 126 -11.95 14.49 3.50
CA TYR A 126 -11.91 14.99 4.87
C TYR A 126 -12.16 13.86 5.87
N LEU A 127 -11.13 13.50 6.62
CA LEU A 127 -11.18 12.52 7.70
C LEU A 127 -11.96 13.13 8.89
N GLN A 128 -12.97 12.40 9.38
CA GLN A 128 -13.93 12.85 10.40
C GLN A 128 -14.59 14.21 10.13
N ASN A 129 -14.75 14.61 8.87
CA ASN A 129 -15.26 15.92 8.50
C ASN A 129 -14.45 17.04 9.19
N ARG A 130 -13.12 16.88 9.22
CA ARG A 130 -12.16 17.77 9.90
C ARG A 130 -10.85 17.91 9.14
N HIS A 131 -10.18 16.80 8.89
CA HIS A 131 -8.79 16.81 8.41
C HIS A 131 -8.77 16.52 6.92
N GLU A 132 -8.48 17.54 6.12
CA GLU A 132 -8.42 17.45 4.67
C GLU A 132 -7.12 16.82 4.20
N ILE A 133 -7.26 15.76 3.40
CA ILE A 133 -6.27 15.32 2.44
C ILE A 133 -6.67 15.92 1.10
N GLN A 134 -5.81 16.77 0.55
CA GLN A 134 -6.12 17.59 -0.62
C GLN A 134 -6.28 16.76 -1.91
N VAL A 135 -7.26 17.10 -2.75
CA VAL A 135 -7.39 16.59 -4.13
C VAL A 135 -7.28 17.77 -5.10
N LEU A 136 -6.08 18.04 -5.60
CA LEU A 136 -5.81 19.20 -6.45
C LEU A 136 -4.82 18.89 -7.57
N ASP A 137 -5.16 19.18 -8.82
CA ASP A 137 -4.20 19.12 -9.92
C ASP A 137 -3.37 20.42 -10.01
N GLY A 138 -2.06 20.28 -10.18
CA GLY A 138 -1.14 21.35 -10.54
C GLY A 138 -0.41 22.04 -9.38
N ASP A 139 -0.79 21.79 -8.12
CA ASP A 139 -0.11 22.35 -6.95
C ASP A 139 0.71 21.28 -6.21
N LYS A 140 1.97 21.62 -5.92
CA LYS A 140 2.97 20.76 -5.25
C LYS A 140 3.41 21.31 -3.88
N THR A 141 2.77 22.37 -3.40
CA THR A 141 3.06 22.99 -2.11
C THR A 141 2.35 22.24 -0.98
N THR A 142 2.34 22.80 0.24
CA THR A 142 1.55 22.29 1.35
C THR A 142 0.04 22.42 1.15
N HIS A 143 -0.39 23.16 0.12
CA HIS A 143 -1.77 23.22 -0.34
C HIS A 143 -2.08 22.23 -1.47
N GLY A 144 -1.09 21.46 -1.92
CA GLY A 144 -1.12 20.64 -3.12
C GLY A 144 -1.62 19.21 -2.91
N LEU A 145 -1.72 18.47 -4.01
CA LEU A 145 -2.29 17.12 -4.06
C LEU A 145 -1.76 16.21 -2.95
N ALA A 146 -2.64 15.47 -2.29
CA ALA A 146 -2.30 14.50 -1.25
C ALA A 146 -1.56 15.07 -0.02
N ALA A 147 -1.42 16.41 0.10
CA ALA A 147 -0.99 17.01 1.35
C ALA A 147 -2.08 16.84 2.41
N ILE A 148 -1.68 16.58 3.65
CA ILE A 148 -2.50 16.94 4.80
C ILE A 148 -2.44 18.46 4.83
N ILE A 149 -3.52 19.12 4.40
CA ILE A 149 -3.46 20.49 3.91
C ILE A 149 -2.78 21.42 4.93
N ASN A 150 -1.81 22.21 4.46
CA ASN A 150 -0.98 23.14 5.25
C ASN A 150 -0.09 22.52 6.33
N GLU A 151 -0.04 21.19 6.45
CA GLU A 151 0.76 20.52 7.47
C GLU A 151 1.85 19.62 6.88
N SER A 152 1.66 19.09 5.67
CA SER A 152 2.65 18.28 4.98
C SER A 152 2.97 18.82 3.59
N GLU A 153 4.14 18.51 3.04
CA GLU A 153 4.40 18.71 1.61
C GLU A 153 3.49 17.80 0.77
N SER A 154 3.22 18.20 -0.48
CA SER A 154 2.49 17.39 -1.44
C SER A 154 3.40 16.28 -2.00
N PRO A 155 3.05 15.00 -1.83
CA PRO A 155 3.77 13.89 -2.45
C PRO A 155 3.34 13.73 -3.92
N TYR A 156 3.43 14.81 -4.69
CA TYR A 156 2.93 14.90 -6.07
C TYR A 156 3.57 13.86 -7.01
N PHE A 157 4.73 13.32 -6.65
CA PHE A 157 5.40 12.25 -7.40
C PHE A 157 4.57 10.97 -7.52
N ALA A 158 3.62 10.72 -6.60
CA ALA A 158 2.76 9.55 -6.60
C ALA A 158 1.46 9.73 -7.40
N TYR A 159 1.26 10.89 -8.03
CA TYR A 159 0.09 11.17 -8.84
C TYR A 159 0.13 10.45 -10.18
N ASN A 160 -0.92 9.69 -10.50
CA ASN A 160 -1.03 8.99 -11.79
C ASN A 160 -1.30 9.93 -12.97
N GLY A 161 -1.70 11.18 -12.69
CA GLY A 161 -1.97 12.22 -13.67
C GLY A 161 -3.45 12.42 -13.98
N LEU A 162 -3.72 13.45 -14.79
CA LEU A 162 -5.07 13.82 -15.25
C LEU A 162 -5.76 12.69 -16.01
N GLY A 163 -7.06 12.55 -15.81
CA GLY A 163 -7.89 11.56 -16.50
C GLY A 163 -7.56 10.12 -16.14
N ARG A 164 -6.82 9.89 -15.06
CA ARG A 164 -6.47 8.56 -14.54
C ARG A 164 -6.97 8.42 -13.11
N TRP A 165 -7.34 7.20 -12.75
CA TRP A 165 -7.67 6.88 -11.38
C TRP A 165 -6.44 6.94 -10.49
N ASN A 166 -6.66 7.47 -9.29
CA ASN A 166 -5.72 7.61 -8.20
C ASN A 166 -6.40 7.05 -6.95
N SER A 167 -5.63 6.64 -5.94
CA SER A 167 -6.22 6.18 -4.68
C SER A 167 -5.57 6.83 -3.47
N TYR A 168 -6.39 7.07 -2.44
CA TYR A 168 -5.90 7.22 -1.08
C TYR A 168 -6.27 6.01 -0.26
N ASP A 169 -5.25 5.47 0.36
CA ASP A 169 -5.33 4.43 1.35
C ASP A 169 -4.86 5.03 2.64
N VAL A 170 -5.75 5.14 3.62
CA VAL A 170 -5.49 5.84 4.88
C VAL A 170 -5.73 4.89 6.06
N THR A 171 -4.85 4.94 7.04
CA THR A 171 -5.17 4.53 8.42
C THR A 171 -5.20 5.80 9.26
N PHE A 172 -6.35 6.08 9.86
CA PHE A 172 -6.59 7.27 10.66
C PHE A 172 -6.90 6.89 12.10
N ARG A 173 -6.21 7.54 13.04
CA ARG A 173 -6.52 7.49 14.47
C ARG A 173 -7.01 8.85 14.91
N ALA A 174 -8.22 8.92 15.46
CA ALA A 174 -8.76 10.17 16.00
C ALA A 174 -7.96 10.65 17.22
N ALA A 175 -8.01 11.96 17.49
CA ALA A 175 -7.46 12.51 18.73
C ALA A 175 -8.04 11.82 19.97
N ARG A 176 -7.25 11.70 21.05
CA ARG A 176 -7.70 11.16 22.33
C ARG A 176 -7.89 12.24 23.35
N PHE A 177 -8.85 12.00 24.24
CA PHE A 177 -9.24 12.94 25.28
C PHE A 177 -9.27 12.27 26.64
N LYS A 178 -8.92 13.03 27.67
CA LYS A 178 -9.07 12.66 29.07
C LYS A 178 -9.62 13.86 29.82
N ASP A 179 -10.68 13.65 30.58
CA ASP A 179 -11.34 14.72 31.37
C ASP A 179 -11.70 15.96 30.52
N GLY A 180 -12.19 15.72 29.30
CA GLY A 180 -12.56 16.77 28.34
C GLY A 180 -11.41 17.52 27.68
N LYS A 181 -10.15 17.14 27.95
CA LYS A 181 -8.95 17.75 27.34
C LYS A 181 -8.30 16.80 26.35
N ARG A 182 -7.87 17.32 25.20
CA ARG A 182 -7.10 16.56 24.22
C ARG A 182 -5.74 16.17 24.82
N VAL A 183 -5.46 14.88 24.88
CA VAL A 183 -4.19 14.31 25.39
C VAL A 183 -3.30 13.77 24.28
N GLU A 184 -3.88 13.37 23.15
CA GLU A 184 -3.13 12.93 21.96
C GLU A 184 -3.78 13.52 20.71
N LYS A 185 -2.97 13.93 19.74
CA LYS A 185 -3.45 14.42 18.44
C LYS A 185 -3.96 13.28 17.56
N ALA A 186 -4.73 13.64 16.54
CA ALA A 186 -5.08 12.70 15.49
C ALA A 186 -3.82 12.31 14.70
N ARG A 187 -3.80 11.09 14.16
CA ARG A 187 -2.65 10.54 13.42
C ARG A 187 -3.10 9.93 12.10
N VAL A 188 -2.23 10.01 11.09
CA VAL A 188 -2.48 9.57 9.72
C VAL A 188 -1.27 8.85 9.15
N THR A 189 -1.47 7.63 8.64
CA THR A 189 -0.57 7.03 7.64
C THR A 189 -1.33 6.95 6.33
N MET A 190 -0.67 7.26 5.23
CA MET A 190 -1.30 7.25 3.91
C MET A 190 -0.40 6.62 2.84
N TYR A 191 -1.01 5.79 2.00
CA TYR A 191 -0.50 5.46 0.68
C TYR A 191 -1.29 6.25 -0.37
N PHE A 192 -0.57 6.81 -1.35
CA PHE A 192 -1.12 7.49 -2.51
C PHE A 192 -0.78 6.67 -3.74
N SER A 193 -1.81 6.16 -4.43
CA SER A 193 -1.66 5.31 -5.63
C SER A 193 -0.68 4.14 -5.38
N GLY A 194 -0.78 3.52 -4.21
CA GLY A 194 0.05 2.39 -3.78
C GLY A 194 1.43 2.73 -3.22
N GLN A 195 1.84 4.01 -3.20
CA GLN A 195 3.12 4.44 -2.61
C GLN A 195 2.91 5.05 -1.23
N LYS A 196 3.69 4.65 -0.22
CA LYS A 196 3.57 5.23 1.14
C LYS A 196 4.10 6.66 1.11
N VAL A 197 3.26 7.63 1.47
CA VAL A 197 3.59 9.06 1.36
C VAL A 197 3.54 9.80 2.70
N HIS A 198 2.71 9.33 3.64
CA HIS A 198 2.70 9.84 5.02
C HIS A 198 2.82 8.66 5.97
N THR A 199 3.67 8.79 6.99
CA THR A 199 3.88 7.76 8.02
C THR A 199 3.61 8.37 9.38
N ASP A 200 2.56 7.88 10.05
CA ASP A 200 2.23 8.22 11.44
C ASP A 200 2.25 9.73 11.74
N PHE A 201 1.71 10.50 10.79
CA PHE A 201 1.73 11.96 10.80
C PHE A 201 0.74 12.50 11.83
N GLU A 202 1.21 13.37 12.73
CA GLU A 202 0.35 14.06 13.70
C GLU A 202 -0.36 15.26 13.08
N VAL A 203 -1.69 15.26 13.07
CA VAL A 203 -2.49 16.38 12.58
C VAL A 203 -2.72 17.39 13.70
N ASN A 204 -2.33 18.63 13.46
CA ASN A 204 -2.32 19.68 14.48
C ASN A 204 -3.70 20.34 14.64
N GLN A 205 -4.36 20.65 13.52
CA GLN A 205 -5.58 21.45 13.52
C GLN A 205 -6.50 21.15 12.33
N VAL A 206 -7.65 21.81 12.33
CA VAL A 206 -8.58 21.88 11.20
C VAL A 206 -8.26 23.15 10.40
N TRP A 207 -7.86 22.99 9.15
CA TRP A 207 -7.61 24.10 8.23
C TRP A 207 -8.85 24.44 7.40
N GLY A 208 -8.92 25.64 6.82
CA GLY A 208 -10.04 26.09 5.96
C GLY A 208 -11.20 26.77 6.69
N GLY A 209 -11.14 26.89 8.02
CA GLY A 209 -12.12 27.66 8.82
C GLY A 209 -13.48 26.97 8.97
N ALA A 210 -14.52 27.73 9.33
CA ALA A 210 -15.87 27.19 9.62
C ALA A 210 -16.49 26.37 8.46
N ASN A 211 -16.09 26.67 7.22
CA ASN A 211 -16.59 26.00 6.02
C ASN A 211 -15.85 24.70 5.70
N SER A 212 -14.82 24.33 6.46
CA SER A 212 -14.06 23.12 6.19
C SER A 212 -14.53 21.89 6.93
N GLY A 213 -15.27 22.05 8.01
CA GLY A 213 -15.78 20.91 8.75
C GLY A 213 -16.11 21.24 10.18
N ILE A 214 -16.31 20.20 10.97
CA ILE A 214 -16.54 20.32 12.40
C ILE A 214 -15.30 20.93 13.05
N ASP A 215 -15.49 21.79 14.05
CA ASP A 215 -14.41 22.45 14.81
C ASP A 215 -13.50 23.41 14.01
N GLY A 216 -13.77 23.66 12.72
CA GLY A 216 -12.94 24.54 11.89
C GLY A 216 -12.92 26.01 12.32
N ASP A 217 -13.88 26.45 13.12
CA ASP A 217 -13.97 27.78 13.72
C ASP A 217 -13.54 27.82 15.21
N LYS A 218 -13.29 26.67 15.83
CA LYS A 218 -12.95 26.58 17.25
C LYS A 218 -11.47 26.80 17.48
N ASP A 219 -11.12 27.89 18.17
CA ASP A 219 -9.74 28.24 18.49
C ASP A 219 -8.82 28.21 17.24
N GLY A 220 -9.31 28.79 16.13
CA GLY A 220 -8.60 28.79 14.85
C GLY A 220 -8.32 27.39 14.30
N GLY A 221 -9.23 26.43 14.55
CA GLY A 221 -9.11 25.03 14.13
C GLY A 221 -8.38 24.12 15.12
N LYS A 222 -7.82 24.67 16.21
CA LYS A 222 -7.08 23.89 17.22
C LYS A 222 -7.99 23.29 18.29
N GLY A 223 -9.21 23.81 18.43
CA GLY A 223 -10.22 23.40 19.41
C GLY A 223 -10.95 22.12 19.04
N ILE A 224 -10.21 21.08 18.63
CA ILE A 224 -10.76 19.77 18.26
C ILE A 224 -11.52 19.18 19.45
N THR A 225 -12.73 18.70 19.20
CA THR A 225 -13.60 18.10 20.22
C THR A 225 -13.61 16.57 20.15
N ASP A 226 -13.97 15.93 21.27
CA ASP A 226 -14.11 14.47 21.38
C ASP A 226 -15.42 13.95 20.73
N THR A 227 -15.63 14.30 19.46
CA THR A 227 -16.84 13.92 18.71
C THR A 227 -16.43 13.23 17.41
N PRO A 228 -16.88 11.99 17.14
CA PRO A 228 -16.63 11.34 15.86
C PRO A 228 -17.29 12.12 14.70
N GLY A 229 -16.81 11.90 13.49
CA GLY A 229 -17.35 12.53 12.29
C GLY A 229 -17.33 11.58 11.10
N GLY A 230 -18.13 11.85 10.08
CA GLY A 230 -18.14 11.07 8.86
C GLY A 230 -16.95 11.39 7.94
N LEU A 231 -16.70 10.54 6.95
CA LEU A 231 -15.90 10.91 5.78
C LEU A 231 -16.66 11.98 4.99
N LYS A 232 -16.04 13.15 4.72
CA LYS A 232 -16.61 14.21 3.87
C LYS A 232 -15.81 14.33 2.57
N LEU A 233 -16.52 14.56 1.46
CA LEU A 233 -15.95 14.88 0.15
C LEU A 233 -16.36 16.28 -0.27
N GLN A 234 -15.38 17.07 -0.71
CA GLN A 234 -15.57 18.48 -1.07
C GLN A 234 -16.18 18.64 -2.47
N CYS A 235 -17.14 19.56 -2.62
CA CYS A 235 -17.56 20.02 -3.95
C CYS A 235 -17.10 21.46 -4.14
N GLU A 236 -16.14 21.69 -5.04
CA GLU A 236 -15.64 23.04 -5.37
C GLU A 236 -15.91 23.44 -6.83
N GLY A 237 -16.93 22.83 -7.46
CA GLY A 237 -17.35 23.18 -8.82
C GLY A 237 -16.44 22.65 -9.94
N HIS A 238 -15.54 21.71 -9.62
CA HIS A 238 -14.69 21.00 -10.58
C HIS A 238 -15.27 19.60 -10.89
N ASP A 239 -14.86 19.02 -12.03
CA ASP A 239 -15.16 17.62 -12.39
C ASP A 239 -14.10 16.71 -11.73
N VAL A 240 -14.38 16.32 -10.49
CA VAL A 240 -13.65 15.30 -9.74
C VAL A 240 -14.60 14.13 -9.55
N ARG A 241 -14.10 12.93 -9.79
CA ARG A 241 -14.91 11.70 -9.74
C ARG A 241 -14.40 10.78 -8.67
N TYR A 242 -15.31 10.02 -8.06
CA TYR A 242 -15.04 9.08 -6.99
C TYR A 242 -15.66 7.72 -7.29
N ARG A 243 -14.95 6.66 -6.94
CA ARG A 243 -15.45 5.28 -6.95
C ARG A 243 -14.74 4.46 -5.87
N ASN A 244 -15.10 3.18 -5.78
CA ASN A 244 -14.46 2.18 -4.93
C ASN A 244 -14.04 2.76 -3.57
N THR A 245 -15.01 3.23 -2.80
CA THR A 245 -14.74 3.85 -1.49
C THR A 245 -15.25 2.92 -0.42
N TRP A 246 -14.37 2.41 0.44
CA TRP A 246 -14.74 1.53 1.53
C TRP A 246 -14.01 1.90 2.82
N ILE A 247 -14.65 1.64 3.95
CA ILE A 247 -14.13 1.97 5.28
C ILE A 247 -14.27 0.76 6.21
N LYS A 248 -13.20 0.44 6.94
CA LYS A 248 -13.23 -0.47 8.08
C LYS A 248 -12.99 0.32 9.36
N GLU A 249 -13.89 0.20 10.32
CA GLU A 249 -13.67 0.76 11.65
C GLU A 249 -12.54 0.02 12.37
N LEU A 250 -11.70 0.79 13.05
CA LEU A 250 -10.58 0.27 13.83
C LEU A 250 -10.73 0.67 15.30
N ASN A 251 -9.97 -0.02 16.15
CA ASN A 251 -9.75 0.37 17.54
C ASN A 251 -8.25 0.50 17.78
N LEU A 252 -7.72 1.72 17.63
CA LEU A 252 -6.29 1.99 17.72
C LEU A 252 -5.95 2.54 19.11
N GLU A 253 -5.63 1.63 20.04
CA GLU A 253 -5.30 2.03 21.42
C GLU A 253 -4.00 2.83 21.47
N GLN A 254 -2.96 2.36 20.78
CA GLN A 254 -1.66 3.05 20.70
C GLN A 254 -1.68 4.16 19.63
N PRO A 255 -0.87 5.23 19.79
CA PRO A 255 -0.79 6.34 18.86
C PRO A 255 0.07 5.99 17.64
N VAL A 256 -0.26 4.88 16.98
CA VAL A 256 0.40 4.42 15.76
C VAL A 256 -0.66 4.15 14.70
N THR A 257 -0.40 4.56 13.47
CA THR A 257 -1.29 4.34 12.32
C THR A 257 -0.66 3.47 11.25
N ASP A 258 0.26 2.60 11.61
CA ASP A 258 0.79 1.63 10.65
C ASP A 258 -0.32 0.76 10.06
N PHE A 259 -0.11 0.32 8.82
CA PHE A 259 -0.99 -0.60 8.12
C PHE A 259 -0.74 -2.03 8.63
N ASN A 260 -0.81 -2.21 9.94
CA ASN A 260 -0.63 -3.47 10.66
C ASN A 260 -1.96 -4.21 10.83
N GLU A 261 -2.99 -3.82 10.07
CA GLU A 261 -4.06 -4.77 9.80
C GLU A 261 -3.41 -6.00 9.21
N PRO A 262 -3.62 -7.18 9.81
CA PRO A 262 -3.00 -8.37 9.29
C PRO A 262 -3.41 -8.50 7.83
N THR A 263 -2.43 -8.37 6.93
CA THR A 263 -2.59 -8.79 5.54
C THR A 263 -3.11 -10.23 5.57
N VAL A 264 -3.74 -10.72 4.51
CA VAL A 264 -4.17 -12.14 4.47
C VAL A 264 -3.02 -13.09 4.87
N ALA A 265 -1.78 -12.71 4.60
CA ALA A 265 -0.57 -13.40 5.06
C ALA A 265 -0.29 -13.29 6.58
N GLU A 266 -0.47 -12.12 7.21
CA GLU A 266 -0.35 -11.95 8.67
C GLU A 266 -1.52 -12.59 9.44
N ALA A 267 -2.74 -12.59 8.89
CA ALA A 267 -3.91 -13.25 9.47
C ALA A 267 -3.76 -14.79 9.48
N ALA A 268 -2.95 -15.32 8.58
CA ALA A 268 -2.59 -16.73 8.51
C ALA A 268 -1.48 -17.12 9.51
N ILE A 269 -0.81 -16.16 10.17
CA ILE A 269 0.21 -16.46 11.17
C ILE A 269 -0.45 -17.16 12.36
N PRO A 270 0.02 -18.37 12.75
CA PRO A 270 -0.50 -19.05 13.92
C PRO A 270 -0.42 -18.14 15.16
N LYS A 271 -1.50 -18.06 15.95
CA LYS A 271 -1.56 -17.25 17.20
C LYS A 271 -0.47 -17.58 18.23
N THR A 272 0.21 -18.72 18.05
CA THR A 272 1.35 -19.17 18.87
C THR A 272 2.67 -18.52 18.47
N GLU A 273 2.73 -17.86 17.31
CA GLU A 273 3.92 -17.14 16.83
C GLU A 273 3.84 -15.66 17.26
N THR A 274 5.00 -15.04 17.51
CA THR A 274 5.11 -13.61 17.85
C THR A 274 5.60 -12.85 16.63
N VAL A 275 4.83 -11.86 16.18
CA VAL A 275 5.19 -11.02 15.03
C VAL A 275 6.22 -9.98 15.45
N GLN A 276 7.26 -9.80 14.64
CA GLN A 276 8.24 -8.73 14.76
C GLN A 276 8.45 -8.08 13.40
N HIS A 277 8.19 -6.77 13.31
CA HIS A 277 8.52 -6.00 12.12
C HIS A 277 10.04 -5.75 12.07
N LEU A 278 10.68 -6.14 10.95
CA LEU A 278 12.12 -5.99 10.77
C LEU A 278 12.50 -4.65 10.14
N PHE A 279 11.62 -4.03 9.37
CA PHE A 279 11.85 -2.75 8.69
C PHE A 279 10.78 -1.73 9.09
N ASN A 280 11.21 -0.51 9.40
CA ASN A 280 10.35 0.57 9.89
C ASN A 280 9.72 1.41 8.75
N GLY A 281 10.12 1.19 7.50
CA GLY A 281 9.63 1.98 6.36
C GLY A 281 10.25 3.37 6.23
N THR A 282 11.25 3.73 7.04
CA THR A 282 11.84 5.09 7.03
C THR A 282 13.35 5.07 6.86
N ASP A 283 14.05 4.13 7.49
CA ASP A 283 15.51 4.04 7.48
C ASP A 283 15.99 2.59 7.76
N LEU A 284 17.31 2.38 7.74
CA LEU A 284 17.92 1.07 7.99
C LEU A 284 18.21 0.81 9.47
N SER A 285 17.51 1.46 10.40
CA SER A 285 17.65 1.14 11.83
C SER A 285 17.29 -0.32 12.08
N GLY A 286 18.15 -1.04 12.81
CA GLY A 286 18.02 -2.49 12.99
C GLY A 286 18.73 -3.33 11.92
N TRP A 287 19.44 -2.70 10.98
CA TRP A 287 20.16 -3.36 9.89
C TRP A 287 21.62 -2.91 9.76
N GLN A 288 22.47 -3.81 9.29
CA GLN A 288 23.88 -3.58 8.97
C GLN A 288 24.19 -4.05 7.56
N GLY A 289 24.77 -3.17 6.74
CA GLY A 289 25.11 -3.49 5.35
C GLY A 289 25.88 -2.38 4.66
N ASN A 290 26.19 -2.60 3.40
CA ASN A 290 26.82 -1.58 2.57
C ASN A 290 25.79 -0.52 2.14
N THR A 291 25.77 0.63 2.82
CA THR A 291 24.79 1.71 2.58
C THR A 291 24.96 2.44 1.25
N THR A 292 26.02 2.16 0.48
CA THR A 292 26.11 2.62 -0.92
C THR A 292 25.32 1.74 -1.88
N ARG A 293 24.92 0.54 -1.44
CA ARG A 293 24.17 -0.48 -2.21
C ARG A 293 22.75 -0.66 -1.70
N TRP A 294 22.57 -0.51 -0.41
CA TRP A 294 21.32 -0.68 0.30
C TRP A 294 20.87 0.68 0.82
N THR A 295 19.75 1.16 0.31
CA THR A 295 19.15 2.44 0.69
C THR A 295 17.68 2.26 1.04
N VAL A 296 17.09 3.23 1.72
CA VAL A 296 15.62 3.34 1.79
C VAL A 296 15.15 4.23 0.66
N ASP A 297 14.13 3.76 -0.05
CA ASP A 297 13.52 4.46 -1.17
C ASP A 297 12.00 4.33 -1.04
N HIS A 298 11.30 5.45 -0.86
CA HIS A 298 9.82 5.52 -0.74
C HIS A 298 9.18 4.43 0.15
N GLY A 299 9.75 4.21 1.33
CA GLY A 299 9.23 3.23 2.29
C GLY A 299 9.59 1.78 1.99
N MET A 300 10.61 1.54 1.17
CA MET A 300 11.11 0.22 0.77
C MET A 300 12.61 0.15 0.98
N ILE A 301 13.13 -1.05 1.23
CA ILE A 301 14.57 -1.31 1.13
C ILE A 301 14.92 -1.53 -0.35
N ARG A 302 15.77 -0.67 -0.91
CA ARG A 302 16.29 -0.78 -2.27
C ARG A 302 17.71 -1.34 -2.23
N GLY A 303 17.89 -2.54 -2.76
CA GLY A 303 19.20 -3.13 -3.08
C GLY A 303 19.50 -2.96 -4.55
N ALA A 304 20.45 -2.11 -4.92
CA ALA A 304 20.76 -1.83 -6.32
C ALA A 304 22.25 -1.51 -6.53
N ASN A 305 22.70 -1.71 -7.78
CA ASN A 305 24.05 -1.42 -8.20
C ASN A 305 24.02 -0.64 -9.52
N ASP A 306 24.62 0.55 -9.53
CA ASP A 306 24.72 1.39 -10.74
C ASP A 306 26.08 1.21 -11.46
N ASP A 307 26.96 0.39 -10.87
CA ASP A 307 28.31 0.06 -11.33
C ASP A 307 28.61 -1.44 -11.10
N ASN A 308 29.72 -1.91 -11.64
CA ASN A 308 30.13 -3.30 -11.53
C ASN A 308 30.46 -3.68 -10.08
N VAL A 309 29.91 -4.79 -9.60
CA VAL A 309 30.12 -5.26 -8.22
C VAL A 309 31.07 -6.47 -8.22
N PRO A 310 32.25 -6.36 -7.60
CA PRO A 310 33.25 -7.43 -7.61
C PRO A 310 32.85 -8.64 -6.74
N SER A 311 32.00 -8.44 -5.73
CA SER A 311 31.46 -9.50 -4.88
C SER A 311 30.10 -9.10 -4.29
N SER A 312 29.19 -10.07 -4.13
CA SER A 312 27.87 -9.83 -3.54
C SER A 312 27.97 -9.20 -2.14
N THR A 313 27.13 -8.21 -1.87
CA THR A 313 26.98 -7.62 -0.52
C THR A 313 25.58 -7.92 0.01
N TYR A 314 25.47 -8.11 1.32
CA TYR A 314 24.21 -8.44 1.97
C TYR A 314 23.85 -7.39 3.03
N LEU A 315 22.55 -7.26 3.28
CA LEU A 315 22.00 -6.45 4.37
C LEU A 315 21.54 -7.41 5.49
N PHE A 316 22.11 -7.27 6.67
CA PHE A 316 21.89 -8.16 7.81
C PHE A 316 21.04 -7.48 8.86
N THR A 317 20.11 -8.20 9.49
CA THR A 317 19.42 -7.73 10.69
C THR A 317 20.38 -7.72 11.89
N ASP A 318 20.23 -6.74 12.79
CA ASP A 318 20.96 -6.70 14.06
C ASP A 318 20.63 -7.91 14.95
N LYS A 319 19.36 -8.32 14.91
CA LYS A 319 18.87 -9.49 15.64
C LYS A 319 19.14 -10.76 14.85
N LYS A 320 19.55 -11.80 15.56
CA LYS A 320 19.75 -13.15 15.02
C LYS A 320 18.52 -14.01 15.27
N PHE A 321 18.20 -14.89 14.31
CA PHE A 321 17.06 -15.78 14.36
C PHE A 321 17.49 -17.22 14.05
N ARG A 322 16.80 -18.20 14.64
CA ARG A 322 17.04 -19.63 14.38
C ARG A 322 15.82 -20.32 13.80
N ASN A 323 14.69 -20.25 14.51
CA ASN A 323 13.39 -20.68 14.02
C ASN A 323 12.54 -19.43 13.78
N PHE A 324 12.03 -19.28 12.58
CA PHE A 324 11.26 -18.09 12.21
C PHE A 324 10.37 -18.38 11.01
N ARG A 325 9.27 -17.63 10.95
CA ARG A 325 8.54 -17.39 9.70
C ARG A 325 8.88 -15.97 9.26
N LEU A 326 9.44 -15.84 8.07
CA LEU A 326 9.71 -14.56 7.44
C LEU A 326 8.65 -14.35 6.35
N LEU A 327 7.94 -13.24 6.46
CA LEU A 327 7.08 -12.71 5.40
C LEU A 327 7.77 -11.47 4.84
N LEU A 328 7.92 -11.41 3.52
CA LEU A 328 8.41 -10.23 2.83
C LEU A 328 7.71 -10.05 1.48
N GLU A 329 7.68 -8.81 1.00
CA GLU A 329 7.31 -8.47 -0.37
C GLU A 329 8.57 -8.07 -1.14
N VAL A 330 8.74 -8.58 -2.35
CA VAL A 330 9.88 -8.25 -3.20
C VAL A 330 9.44 -7.92 -4.62
N LYS A 331 9.97 -6.83 -5.17
CA LYS A 331 9.82 -6.44 -6.56
C LYS A 331 11.18 -6.33 -7.22
N GLN A 332 11.33 -7.01 -8.34
CA GLN A 332 12.51 -6.92 -9.18
C GLN A 332 12.28 -5.88 -10.28
N THR A 333 13.21 -4.94 -10.42
CA THR A 333 13.22 -4.02 -11.56
C THR A 333 13.95 -4.67 -12.74
N MET A 334 13.26 -4.77 -13.87
CA MET A 334 13.80 -5.35 -15.10
C MET A 334 14.62 -4.28 -15.84
N SER A 335 15.87 -4.07 -15.44
CA SER A 335 16.80 -3.22 -16.19
C SER A 335 17.31 -3.95 -17.43
N GLU A 336 17.27 -3.30 -18.60
CA GLU A 336 17.78 -3.84 -19.86
C GLU A 336 19.31 -4.09 -19.87
N ARG A 337 20.04 -3.59 -18.87
CA ARG A 337 21.52 -3.55 -18.89
C ARG A 337 22.22 -4.73 -18.23
N HIS A 338 21.53 -5.62 -17.50
CA HIS A 338 22.20 -6.68 -16.72
C HIS A 338 21.51 -8.04 -16.86
N SER A 339 22.22 -9.11 -16.47
CA SER A 339 21.86 -10.53 -16.67
C SER A 339 20.50 -10.91 -16.07
N THR A 340 20.17 -12.20 -16.07
CA THR A 340 19.09 -12.76 -15.24
C THR A 340 19.28 -12.29 -13.78
N MET A 341 18.56 -11.21 -13.45
CA MET A 341 18.64 -10.54 -12.16
C MET A 341 18.02 -11.48 -11.13
N HIS A 342 18.70 -11.67 -10.00
CA HIS A 342 18.28 -12.58 -8.94
C HIS A 342 18.46 -11.91 -7.59
N SER A 343 17.72 -12.37 -6.60
CA SER A 343 17.90 -11.98 -5.21
C SER A 343 17.59 -13.17 -4.30
N ALA A 344 17.92 -13.05 -3.02
CA ALA A 344 17.75 -14.13 -2.07
C ALA A 344 17.64 -13.63 -0.64
N VAL A 345 17.05 -14.46 0.21
CA VAL A 345 17.23 -14.36 1.66
C VAL A 345 18.43 -15.23 2.04
N ALA A 346 19.44 -14.58 2.60
CA ALA A 346 20.57 -15.24 3.25
C ALA A 346 20.16 -15.69 4.66
N ALA A 347 20.16 -16.99 4.94
CA ALA A 347 19.70 -17.55 6.20
C ALA A 347 20.56 -18.71 6.66
N LEU A 348 20.57 -18.98 7.98
CA LEU A 348 21.25 -20.13 8.59
C LEU A 348 22.76 -20.20 8.29
N GLY A 349 23.40 -19.05 8.13
CA GLY A 349 24.82 -18.93 7.84
C GLY A 349 25.49 -17.84 8.67
N GLU A 350 26.66 -17.42 8.22
CA GLU A 350 27.46 -16.40 8.89
C GLU A 350 27.86 -15.26 7.95
N GLN A 351 27.91 -14.06 8.50
CA GLN A 351 28.58 -12.93 7.86
C GLN A 351 30.08 -13.16 7.89
N PHE A 352 30.76 -12.90 6.78
CA PHE A 352 32.22 -12.99 6.70
C PHE A 352 32.82 -11.88 5.85
N THR A 353 34.12 -11.66 6.01
CA THR A 353 34.89 -10.77 5.14
C THR A 353 35.49 -11.59 4.00
N ASP A 354 35.14 -11.28 2.76
CA ASP A 354 35.70 -11.94 1.57
C ASP A 354 37.14 -11.47 1.28
N ALA A 355 37.88 -12.21 0.46
CA ALA A 355 39.28 -11.95 0.10
C ALA A 355 39.53 -10.56 -0.52
N GLY A 356 38.49 -9.89 -1.03
CA GLY A 356 38.52 -8.52 -1.53
C GLY A 356 38.18 -7.45 -0.47
N GLU A 357 38.31 -7.76 0.82
CA GLU A 357 37.96 -6.88 1.96
C GLU A 357 36.47 -6.51 2.07
N ASN A 358 35.59 -7.20 1.35
CA ASN A 358 34.14 -7.02 1.47
C ASN A 358 33.66 -7.59 2.82
N LYS A 359 33.41 -6.71 3.79
CA LYS A 359 32.93 -7.05 5.16
C LYS A 359 31.47 -7.50 5.21
N PHE A 360 30.76 -7.41 4.10
CA PHE A 360 29.34 -7.75 3.99
C PHE A 360 29.13 -9.01 3.14
N GLY A 361 30.08 -9.94 3.16
CA GLY A 361 29.93 -11.26 2.55
C GLY A 361 29.09 -12.19 3.43
N PHE A 362 28.55 -13.24 2.81
CA PHE A 362 27.77 -14.28 3.49
C PHE A 362 28.21 -15.70 3.09
N LYS A 363 28.34 -16.58 4.07
CA LYS A 363 28.53 -18.02 3.90
C LYS A 363 27.31 -18.76 4.43
N GLY A 364 26.67 -19.55 3.57
CA GLY A 364 25.52 -20.37 3.93
C GLY A 364 24.42 -20.41 2.88
N PRO A 365 23.22 -20.88 3.26
CA PRO A 365 22.05 -20.97 2.39
C PRO A 365 21.54 -19.61 1.86
N LEU A 366 21.35 -19.55 0.54
CA LEU A 366 20.61 -18.52 -0.17
C LEU A 366 19.29 -19.10 -0.64
N LEU A 367 18.20 -18.58 -0.11
CA LEU A 367 16.84 -18.92 -0.50
C LEU A 367 16.44 -18.00 -1.66
N MET A 368 16.66 -18.49 -2.87
CA MET A 368 16.60 -17.71 -4.12
C MET A 368 15.17 -17.42 -4.57
N PHE A 369 14.95 -16.19 -5.03
CA PHE A 369 13.74 -15.74 -5.74
C PHE A 369 14.12 -14.78 -6.87
N CYS A 370 13.13 -14.41 -7.69
CA CYS A 370 13.29 -13.51 -8.83
C CYS A 370 14.18 -14.04 -9.97
N HIS A 371 14.84 -15.19 -9.78
CA HIS A 371 15.42 -16.07 -10.78
C HIS A 371 16.06 -17.27 -10.07
N ASP A 372 16.21 -18.40 -10.78
CA ASP A 372 16.98 -19.57 -10.34
C ASP A 372 16.57 -20.11 -8.94
N TRP A 373 15.26 -20.03 -8.69
CA TRP A 373 14.56 -20.42 -7.46
C TRP A 373 15.10 -21.72 -6.83
N GLY A 374 15.07 -21.80 -5.51
CA GLY A 374 15.58 -22.93 -4.72
C GLY A 374 16.61 -22.52 -3.68
N ILE A 375 17.39 -23.48 -3.20
CA ILE A 375 18.42 -23.24 -2.18
C ILE A 375 19.80 -23.39 -2.81
N TRP A 376 20.63 -22.36 -2.64
CA TRP A 376 22.03 -22.35 -3.05
C TRP A 376 22.96 -22.22 -1.87
N ASP A 377 24.14 -22.81 -1.98
CA ASP A 377 25.24 -22.52 -1.07
C ASP A 377 26.03 -21.31 -1.59
N ALA A 378 25.96 -20.19 -0.86
CA ALA A 378 26.63 -18.94 -1.22
C ALA A 378 28.14 -19.09 -1.37
N HIS A 379 28.74 -19.98 -0.58
CA HIS A 379 30.19 -20.12 -0.50
C HIS A 379 30.72 -21.15 -1.49
N ARG A 380 30.13 -22.35 -1.50
CA ARG A 380 30.51 -23.44 -2.41
C ARG A 380 30.01 -23.23 -3.84
N ARG A 381 29.11 -22.25 -4.05
CA ARG A 381 28.54 -21.88 -5.36
C ARG A 381 27.87 -23.08 -6.05
N SER A 382 27.17 -23.88 -5.26
CA SER A 382 26.46 -25.08 -5.72
C SER A 382 25.01 -25.08 -5.26
N ARG A 383 24.16 -25.68 -6.08
CA ARG A 383 22.75 -25.87 -5.76
C ARG A 383 22.60 -26.95 -4.70
N VAL A 384 21.84 -26.65 -3.65
CA VAL A 384 21.55 -27.56 -2.53
C VAL A 384 20.21 -28.25 -2.75
N ALA A 385 19.18 -27.48 -3.13
CA ALA A 385 17.85 -27.99 -3.42
C ALA A 385 17.40 -27.55 -4.83
N PRO A 386 16.71 -28.42 -5.58
CA PRO A 386 16.14 -28.05 -6.87
C PRO A 386 15.13 -26.91 -6.71
N GLY A 387 15.04 -26.06 -7.73
CA GLY A 387 13.97 -25.08 -7.80
C GLY A 387 12.65 -25.76 -8.06
N GLY A 388 11.64 -25.47 -7.25
CA GLY A 388 10.27 -25.80 -7.60
C GLY A 388 9.64 -24.74 -8.51
N PRO A 389 8.30 -24.60 -8.54
CA PRO A 389 7.59 -23.81 -9.56
C PRO A 389 7.78 -22.29 -9.44
N GLY A 390 8.72 -21.79 -8.64
CA GLY A 390 8.85 -20.37 -8.30
C GLY A 390 8.83 -19.42 -9.49
N GLY A 391 9.51 -19.76 -10.60
CA GLY A 391 9.50 -18.93 -11.81
C GLY A 391 8.15 -18.86 -12.54
N GLU A 392 7.27 -19.84 -12.33
CA GLU A 392 5.87 -19.84 -12.82
C GLU A 392 4.93 -19.11 -11.85
N LEU A 393 5.30 -19.06 -10.57
CA LEU A 393 4.56 -18.38 -9.51
C LEU A 393 4.86 -16.88 -9.45
N GLU A 394 5.96 -16.45 -10.06
CA GLU A 394 6.46 -15.08 -10.02
C GLU A 394 5.64 -14.13 -10.91
N ASN A 395 5.16 -13.05 -10.31
CA ASN A 395 4.66 -11.86 -10.98
C ASN A 395 5.86 -11.03 -11.45
N LYS A 396 6.37 -11.31 -12.65
CA LYS A 396 7.59 -10.69 -13.19
C LYS A 396 7.45 -9.17 -13.33
N GLY A 397 8.42 -8.43 -12.82
CA GLY A 397 8.41 -6.96 -12.82
C GLY A 397 7.52 -6.34 -11.75
N GLU A 398 6.89 -7.17 -10.92
CA GLU A 398 5.89 -6.76 -9.93
C GLU A 398 6.24 -7.26 -8.54
N TRP A 399 5.49 -6.84 -7.52
CA TRP A 399 5.74 -7.38 -6.19
C TRP A 399 5.29 -8.82 -6.11
N ASN A 400 6.04 -9.58 -5.33
CA ASN A 400 5.80 -10.96 -5.02
C ASN A 400 5.81 -11.11 -3.51
N GLN A 401 4.80 -11.79 -2.98
CA GLN A 401 4.77 -12.18 -1.58
C GLN A 401 5.60 -13.44 -1.40
N ILE A 402 6.61 -13.37 -0.54
CA ILE A 402 7.48 -14.47 -0.20
C ILE A 402 7.27 -14.82 1.26
N GLU A 403 6.99 -16.09 1.51
CA GLU A 403 6.95 -16.67 2.84
C GLU A 403 8.07 -17.70 2.97
N ILE A 404 8.88 -17.60 4.02
CA ILE A 404 9.93 -18.56 4.35
C ILE A 404 9.70 -19.03 5.78
N LEU A 405 9.53 -20.33 5.97
CA LEU A 405 9.46 -20.96 7.28
C LEU A 405 10.73 -21.77 7.53
N VAL A 406 11.48 -21.38 8.55
CA VAL A 406 12.62 -22.14 9.08
C VAL A 406 12.24 -22.69 10.44
N ASN A 407 12.23 -24.02 10.57
CA ASN A 407 11.97 -24.71 11.82
C ASN A 407 12.93 -25.89 11.99
N GLY A 408 13.96 -25.70 12.81
CA GLY A 408 15.03 -26.68 12.99
C GLY A 408 15.84 -26.86 11.70
N ASP A 409 15.76 -28.06 11.13
CA ASP A 409 16.37 -28.46 9.85
C ASP A 409 15.42 -28.31 8.66
N ARG A 410 14.13 -28.04 8.88
CA ARG A 410 13.16 -27.86 7.80
C ARG A 410 13.06 -26.40 7.36
N ILE A 411 13.16 -26.19 6.05
CA ILE A 411 13.06 -24.91 5.36
C ILE A 411 11.96 -25.02 4.30
N ARG A 412 10.90 -24.23 4.44
CA ARG A 412 9.84 -24.11 3.43
C ARG A 412 9.84 -22.72 2.84
N MET A 413 9.51 -22.63 1.56
CA MET A 413 9.29 -21.37 0.89
C MET A 413 8.02 -21.43 0.05
N ALA A 414 7.22 -20.37 0.12
CA ALA A 414 6.08 -20.13 -0.74
C ALA A 414 6.20 -18.77 -1.42
N ALA A 415 5.68 -18.67 -2.64
CA ALA A 415 5.56 -17.45 -3.41
C ALA A 415 4.09 -17.26 -3.81
N ASN A 416 3.53 -16.09 -3.52
CA ASN A 416 2.15 -15.73 -3.86
C ASN A 416 1.13 -16.81 -3.40
N GLY A 417 1.32 -17.31 -2.16
CA GLY A 417 0.47 -18.32 -1.53
C GLY A 417 0.65 -19.76 -2.02
N LYS A 418 1.59 -20.02 -2.94
CA LYS A 418 1.86 -21.35 -3.49
C LYS A 418 3.26 -21.82 -3.12
N GLU A 419 3.39 -23.11 -2.80
CA GLU A 419 4.68 -23.70 -2.41
C GLU A 419 5.71 -23.62 -3.55
N VAL A 420 6.90 -23.14 -3.21
CA VAL A 420 8.09 -23.21 -4.07
C VAL A 420 8.91 -24.44 -3.71
N PHE A 421 9.22 -24.65 -2.44
CA PHE A 421 9.91 -25.86 -1.98
C PHE A 421 9.63 -26.15 -0.50
N ASP A 422 9.82 -27.42 -0.13
CA ASP A 422 9.83 -27.91 1.24
C ASP A 422 11.04 -28.82 1.41
N PHE A 423 12.07 -28.29 2.06
CA PHE A 423 13.38 -28.91 2.18
C PHE A 423 13.65 -29.27 3.63
N THR A 424 14.11 -30.49 3.88
CA THR A 424 14.66 -30.88 5.18
C THR A 424 16.15 -31.05 5.01
N ASP A 425 16.91 -30.18 5.67
CA ASP A 425 18.35 -30.20 5.67
C ASP A 425 18.88 -31.49 6.31
N LYS A 426 20.02 -31.94 5.79
CA LYS A 426 20.79 -33.03 6.37
C LYS A 426 22.19 -32.49 6.63
N PRO A 427 22.89 -32.92 7.70
CA PRO A 427 24.19 -32.38 8.07
C PRO A 427 25.22 -32.30 6.93
N GLU A 428 25.14 -33.20 5.96
CA GLU A 428 26.01 -33.25 4.78
C GLU A 428 25.66 -32.23 3.67
N MET A 429 24.45 -31.69 3.64
CA MET A 429 23.94 -30.82 2.57
C MET A 429 24.27 -29.35 2.82
N LEU A 430 23.92 -28.79 3.98
CA LEU A 430 24.29 -27.44 4.40
C LEU A 430 25.43 -27.47 5.41
N GLN A 431 26.62 -27.86 4.94
CA GLN A 431 27.80 -27.94 5.80
C GLN A 431 28.22 -26.54 6.26
N ALA A 432 28.54 -26.42 7.56
CA ALA A 432 29.28 -25.28 8.06
C ALA A 432 30.61 -25.17 7.31
N CYS A 433 31.01 -23.95 6.94
CA CYS A 433 32.30 -23.76 6.30
C CYS A 433 33.42 -24.15 7.27
N ALA A 434 34.45 -24.83 6.75
CA ALA A 434 35.68 -25.13 7.47
C ALA A 434 36.58 -23.89 7.58
#